data_AF-A0AAN9HC48-F1
#
_entry.id   AF-A0AAN9HC48-F1
#
_cell.length_a   1.000
_cell.length_b   1.000
_cell.length_c   1.000
_cell.angle_alpha   90.00
_cell.angle_beta   90.00
_cell.angle_gamma   90.00
#
_symmetry.space_group_name_H-M   'P 1'
#
loop_
_entity.id
_entity.type
_entity.pdbx_description
1 polymer ?
#
loop_
_entity_poly.entity_id
_entity_poly.type
_entity_poly.pdbx_seq_one_letter_code
_entity_poly.pdbx_strand_id
1 'polypeptide(L)'
;MKISKVTPARLCISDEKCVCVEVRRKPSPSHHQLVTKNLQTGGIVNVYEILYETRKCMAFCFELGDKAILPFTDGKDVKFEELSSEQKVTEETLNDTFLFQWGEAGSTDWRSLKSVAQPSMYLFFKSNENKVTIKPFKMTQFKIDKKVLTRTSLERYCTPYKLKMTTQRVSFVSLDSNHGPSFCEATVLSTKSACRHKRKTMKIEAFKCSRTKGP
;
A
#
# COMPACT_ATOMS: atom_id res chain seq x y z
N MET A 1 20.70 17.32 7.65
CA MET A 1 19.61 17.15 6.66
C MET A 1 18.35 17.77 7.22
N LYS A 2 17.48 18.39 6.41
CA LYS A 2 16.22 18.97 6.90
C LYS A 2 15.03 18.64 5.98
N ILE A 3 13.92 18.15 6.52
CA ILE A 3 12.67 17.98 5.76
C ILE A 3 12.04 19.36 5.59
N SER A 4 11.96 19.84 4.35
CA SER A 4 11.41 21.18 4.05
C SER A 4 9.92 21.13 3.77
N LYS A 5 9.42 20.03 3.20
CA LYS A 5 8.01 19.86 2.86
C LYS A 5 7.65 18.38 2.73
N VAL A 6 6.45 18.02 3.18
CA VAL A 6 5.83 16.72 2.87
C VAL A 6 4.62 16.98 2.00
N THR A 7 4.57 16.35 0.82
CA THR A 7 3.45 16.49 -0.11
C THR A 7 2.96 15.12 -0.55
N PRO A 8 1.69 14.76 -0.30
CA PRO A 8 1.11 13.59 -0.91
C PRO A 8 0.96 13.84 -2.41
N ALA A 9 1.33 12.87 -3.23
CA ALA A 9 1.37 12.99 -4.68
C ALA A 9 1.25 11.62 -5.35
N ARG A 10 1.28 11.59 -6.69
CA ARG A 10 1.62 10.39 -7.44
C ARG A 10 3.00 10.52 -8.05
N LEU A 11 3.76 9.44 -7.99
CA LEU A 11 5.02 9.31 -8.72
C LEU A 11 4.75 8.56 -10.02
N CYS A 12 4.76 9.26 -11.15
CA CYS A 12 4.38 8.68 -12.44
C CYS A 12 5.58 8.49 -13.36
N ILE A 13 5.53 7.48 -14.24
CA ILE A 13 6.54 7.19 -15.27
C ILE A 13 6.05 7.53 -16.68
N SER A 14 4.74 7.71 -16.83
CA SER A 14 4.05 8.24 -18.00
C SER A 14 2.72 8.83 -17.53
N ASP A 15 1.96 9.48 -18.43
CA ASP A 15 0.64 10.02 -18.06
C ASP A 15 -0.37 8.94 -17.65
N GLU A 16 -0.11 7.67 -17.98
CA GLU A 16 -1.00 6.56 -17.70
C GLU A 16 -0.52 5.64 -16.59
N LYS A 17 0.76 5.72 -16.18
CA LYS A 17 1.36 4.75 -15.25
C LYS A 17 2.06 5.44 -14.09
N CYS A 18 1.75 4.99 -12.88
CA CYS A 18 2.37 5.46 -11.66
C CYS A 18 2.95 4.34 -10.80
N VAL A 19 4.01 4.68 -10.09
CA VAL A 19 4.76 3.81 -9.20
C VAL A 19 3.94 3.55 -7.93
N CYS A 20 3.93 2.31 -7.48
CA CYS A 20 3.37 1.90 -6.21
C CYS A 20 4.18 0.74 -5.62
N VAL A 21 3.92 0.42 -4.35
CA VAL A 21 4.47 -0.78 -3.70
C VAL A 21 3.48 -1.92 -3.79
N GLU A 22 3.98 -3.14 -4.00
CA GLU A 22 3.21 -4.37 -3.93
C GLU A 22 3.91 -5.44 -3.07
N VAL A 23 3.12 -6.22 -2.34
CA VAL A 23 3.62 -7.37 -1.57
C VAL A 23 3.83 -8.57 -2.49
N ARG A 24 5.04 -9.13 -2.49
CA ARG A 24 5.35 -10.37 -3.20
C ARG A 24 4.80 -11.57 -2.45
N ARG A 25 4.10 -12.47 -3.18
CA ARG A 25 3.54 -13.72 -2.63
C ARG A 25 4.50 -14.92 -2.65
N LYS A 26 5.70 -14.75 -3.20
CA LYS A 26 6.69 -15.82 -3.42
C LYS A 26 7.89 -15.66 -2.47
N PRO A 27 8.68 -16.72 -2.20
CA PRO A 27 9.80 -16.68 -1.28
C PRO A 27 10.95 -15.90 -1.91
N SER A 28 10.89 -14.57 -1.81
CA SER A 28 12.01 -13.69 -2.10
C SER A 28 12.33 -12.93 -0.83
N PRO A 29 13.61 -12.67 -0.53
CA PRO A 29 14.01 -12.03 0.72
C PRO A 29 13.44 -10.61 0.89
N SER A 30 12.94 -9.97 -0.18
CA SER A 30 12.15 -8.73 -0.07
C SER A 30 10.64 -9.03 -0.17
N HIS A 31 9.91 -8.71 0.89
CA HIS A 31 8.44 -8.81 0.92
C HIS A 31 7.76 -7.79 0.00
N HIS A 32 8.45 -6.68 -0.32
CA HIS A 32 7.93 -5.58 -1.12
C HIS A 32 8.67 -5.44 -2.45
N GLN A 33 7.99 -4.79 -3.40
CA GLN A 33 8.54 -4.42 -4.70
C GLN A 33 7.90 -3.12 -5.18
N LEU A 34 8.70 -2.21 -5.75
CA LEU A 34 8.19 -1.10 -6.53
C LEU A 34 7.76 -1.62 -7.91
N VAL A 35 6.50 -1.40 -8.24
CA VAL A 35 5.88 -1.75 -9.52
C VAL A 35 5.21 -0.53 -10.11
N THR A 36 4.80 -0.60 -11.38
CA THR A 36 3.95 0.45 -11.95
C THR A 36 2.52 -0.06 -12.16
N LYS A 37 1.53 0.77 -11.89
CA LYS A 37 0.12 0.48 -12.11
C LYS A 37 -0.49 1.60 -12.93
N ASN A 38 -1.61 1.31 -13.58
CA ASN A 38 -2.35 2.33 -14.31
C ASN A 38 -2.77 3.45 -13.34
N LEU A 39 -2.85 4.68 -13.83
CA LEU A 39 -3.12 5.89 -13.04
C LEU A 39 -4.35 5.76 -12.12
N GLN A 40 -5.37 5.02 -12.57
CA GLN A 40 -6.60 4.76 -11.82
C GLN A 40 -6.38 3.91 -10.56
N THR A 41 -5.40 3.02 -10.57
CA THR A 41 -5.06 2.08 -9.49
C THR A 41 -3.70 2.38 -8.84
N GLY A 42 -3.02 3.44 -9.29
CA GLY A 42 -1.78 3.92 -8.71
C GLY A 42 -1.98 4.46 -7.31
N GLY A 43 -1.08 4.09 -6.40
CA GLY A 43 -1.10 4.53 -5.00
C GLY A 43 -0.68 6.00 -4.85
N ILE A 44 -1.11 6.60 -3.74
CA ILE A 44 -0.58 7.89 -3.28
C ILE A 44 0.76 7.61 -2.59
N VAL A 45 1.74 8.48 -2.84
CA VAL A 45 3.05 8.47 -2.19
C VAL A 45 3.25 9.79 -1.47
N ASN A 46 3.71 9.73 -0.23
CA ASN A 46 4.16 10.91 0.50
C ASN A 46 5.58 11.23 0.04
N VAL A 47 5.75 12.38 -0.61
CA VAL A 47 7.04 12.88 -1.08
C VAL A 47 7.59 13.85 -0.04
N TYR A 48 8.73 13.49 0.54
CA TYR A 48 9.48 14.31 1.48
C TYR A 48 10.51 15.09 0.69
N GLU A 49 10.29 16.38 0.49
CA GLU A 49 11.29 17.30 -0.06
C GLU A 49 12.28 17.64 1.06
N ILE A 50 13.57 17.43 0.78
CA ILE A 50 14.64 17.46 1.76
C ILE A 50 15.74 18.39 1.27
N LEU A 51 16.15 19.32 2.13
CA LEU A 51 17.37 20.08 1.94
C LEU A 51 18.54 19.27 2.53
N TYR A 52 19.38 18.75 1.63
CA TYR A 52 20.56 17.98 1.97
C TYR A 52 21.78 18.77 1.51
N GLU A 53 22.50 19.38 2.45
CA GLU A 53 23.54 20.38 2.18
C GLU A 53 22.98 21.52 1.30
N THR A 54 23.47 21.66 0.07
CA THR A 54 23.01 22.64 -0.92
C THR A 54 22.05 22.04 -1.95
N ARG A 55 21.74 20.74 -1.86
CA ARG A 55 20.97 20.00 -2.86
C ARG A 55 19.53 19.76 -2.42
N LYS A 56 18.63 19.77 -3.40
CA LYS A 56 17.24 19.34 -3.22
C LYS A 56 17.15 17.83 -3.48
N CYS A 57 16.88 17.10 -2.41
CA CYS A 57 16.70 15.66 -2.42
C CYS A 57 15.25 15.32 -2.07
N MET A 58 14.85 14.09 -2.37
CA MET A 58 13.53 13.57 -2.09
C MET A 58 13.63 12.19 -1.48
N ALA A 59 12.79 11.92 -0.49
CA ALA A 59 12.47 10.57 -0.04
C ALA A 59 11.00 10.26 -0.34
N PHE A 60 10.68 8.99 -0.48
CA PHE A 60 9.35 8.51 -0.84
C PHE A 60 8.85 7.57 0.26
N CYS A 61 7.58 7.73 0.65
CA CYS A 61 6.91 6.80 1.56
C CYS A 61 5.59 6.37 0.96
N PHE A 62 5.41 5.07 0.81
CA PHE A 62 4.20 4.47 0.28
C PHE A 62 3.36 3.89 1.41
N GLU A 63 2.06 4.16 1.39
CA GLU A 63 1.13 3.56 2.34
C GLU A 63 0.64 2.22 1.80
N LEU A 64 0.76 1.17 2.61
CA LEU A 64 0.32 -0.18 2.26
C LEU A 64 -0.44 -0.80 3.44
N GLY A 65 -1.75 -0.58 3.45
CA GLY A 65 -2.60 -0.96 4.58
C GLY A 65 -2.34 -0.04 5.76
N ASP A 66 -1.94 -0.61 6.90
CA ASP A 66 -1.56 0.09 8.14
C ASP A 66 -0.05 0.32 8.27
N LYS A 67 0.71 0.11 7.18
CA LYS A 67 2.17 0.24 7.19
C LYS A 67 2.64 1.34 6.26
N ALA A 68 3.70 2.02 6.69
CA ALA A 68 4.47 2.93 5.86
C ALA A 68 5.69 2.18 5.31
N ILE A 69 5.86 2.22 3.98
CA ILE A 69 6.92 1.51 3.28
C ILE A 69 7.89 2.52 2.68
N LEU A 70 9.14 2.48 3.14
CA LEU A 70 10.22 3.36 2.71
C LEU A 70 11.18 2.59 1.79
N PRO A 71 11.18 2.82 0.47
CA PRO A 71 12.22 2.30 -0.40
C PRO A 71 13.57 2.98 -0.13
N PHE A 72 14.63 2.19 -0.07
CA PHE A 72 16.02 2.66 0.01
C PHE A 72 16.91 1.89 -0.95
N THR A 73 18.05 2.49 -1.29
CA THR A 73 19.04 1.89 -2.20
C THR A 73 20.08 1.13 -1.41
N ASP A 74 20.26 -0.15 -1.72
CA ASP A 74 21.30 -1.00 -1.14
C ASP A 74 22.01 -1.76 -2.25
N GLY A 75 23.28 -1.41 -2.50
CA GLY A 75 24.01 -1.84 -3.68
C GLY A 75 23.20 -1.62 -4.97
N LYS A 76 23.11 -2.64 -5.81
CA LYS A 76 22.43 -2.54 -7.11
C LYS A 76 20.92 -2.79 -7.05
N ASP A 77 20.32 -2.74 -5.86
CA ASP A 77 18.91 -3.04 -5.65
C ASP A 77 18.19 -1.97 -4.83
N VAL A 78 16.85 -2.01 -4.90
CA VAL A 78 15.95 -1.24 -4.04
C VAL A 78 15.39 -2.18 -2.98
N LYS A 79 15.67 -1.89 -1.72
CA LYS A 79 15.13 -2.56 -0.54
C LYS A 79 14.09 -1.68 0.14
N PHE A 80 13.45 -2.21 1.19
CA PHE A 80 12.31 -1.57 1.82
C PHE A 80 12.43 -1.67 3.33
N GLU A 81 12.20 -0.55 3.99
CA GLU A 81 11.99 -0.49 5.43
C GLU A 81 10.48 -0.35 5.70
N GLU A 82 9.97 -1.13 6.63
CA GLU A 82 8.58 -1.07 7.08
C GLU A 82 8.52 -0.32 8.40
N LEU A 83 7.73 0.75 8.44
CA LEU A 83 7.37 1.45 9.65
C LEU A 83 5.95 1.06 10.05
N SER A 84 5.73 0.92 11.36
CA SER A 84 4.38 0.75 11.90
C SER A 84 3.54 2.02 11.70
N SER A 85 2.21 1.89 11.75
CA SER A 85 1.27 3.01 11.65
C SER A 85 1.53 4.14 12.65
N GLU A 86 2.15 3.83 13.79
CA GLU A 86 2.43 4.76 14.87
C GLU A 86 3.76 5.51 14.66
N GLN A 87 4.66 4.96 13.84
CA GLN A 87 5.95 5.56 13.54
C GLN A 87 5.81 6.60 12.43
N LYS A 88 6.22 7.83 12.74
CA LYS A 88 6.31 8.92 11.76
C LYS A 88 7.70 8.94 11.13
N VAL A 89 7.75 9.21 9.83
CA VAL A 89 9.03 9.49 9.15
C VAL A 89 9.55 10.83 9.65
N THR A 90 10.71 10.81 10.29
CA THR A 90 11.41 12.01 10.77
C THR A 90 12.77 12.14 10.07
N GLU A 91 13.50 13.22 10.39
CA GLU A 91 14.87 13.42 9.90
C GLU A 91 15.83 12.35 10.41
N GLU A 92 15.54 11.73 11.56
CA GLU A 92 16.33 10.65 12.15
C GLU A 92 16.08 9.30 11.49
N THR A 93 14.86 9.09 10.96
CA THR A 93 14.52 7.88 10.19
C THR A 93 15.27 7.82 8.86
N LEU A 94 15.57 8.98 8.28
CA LEU A 94 16.12 9.07 6.94
C LEU A 94 17.64 9.22 6.98
N ASN A 95 18.31 8.52 6.07
CA ASN A 95 19.73 8.68 5.77
C ASN A 95 19.91 8.66 4.24
N ASP A 96 21.15 8.81 3.77
CA ASP A 96 21.49 8.93 2.35
C ASP A 96 20.93 7.82 1.45
N THR A 97 20.69 6.62 1.99
CA THR A 97 20.16 5.47 1.23
C THR A 97 18.70 5.65 0.83
N PHE A 98 17.92 6.47 1.54
CA PHE A 98 16.53 6.78 1.22
C PHE A 98 16.40 7.94 0.23
N LEU A 99 17.49 8.68 0.00
CA LEU A 99 17.45 9.93 -0.71
C LEU A 99 17.72 9.75 -2.20
N PHE A 100 16.88 10.42 -2.99
CA PHE A 100 17.08 10.59 -4.41
C PHE A 100 17.19 12.07 -4.75
N GLN A 101 18.27 12.46 -5.43
CA GLN A 101 18.40 13.77 -6.02
C GLN A 101 17.43 13.88 -7.20
N TRP A 102 16.55 14.90 -7.14
CA TRP A 102 15.66 15.24 -8.24
C TRP A 102 16.49 15.84 -9.38
N GLY A 103 16.35 15.29 -10.59
CA GLY A 103 17.10 15.75 -11.74
C GLY A 103 16.94 17.25 -12.02
N GLU A 104 17.87 17.80 -12.78
CA GLU A 104 17.84 19.21 -13.19
C GLU A 104 16.56 19.58 -13.93
N ALA A 105 16.15 20.84 -13.77
CA ALA A 105 14.97 21.38 -14.40
C ALA A 105 15.17 21.52 -15.91
N GLY A 106 14.61 20.60 -16.67
CA GLY A 106 14.40 20.80 -18.11
C GLY A 106 13.13 21.61 -18.38
N SER A 107 12.74 21.66 -19.66
CA SER A 107 11.47 22.26 -20.12
C SER A 107 10.22 21.47 -19.71
N THR A 108 10.40 20.27 -19.11
CA THR A 108 9.31 19.38 -18.72
C THR A 108 9.32 19.11 -17.21
N ASP A 109 8.15 18.73 -16.67
CA ASP A 109 8.00 18.27 -15.29
C ASP A 109 8.63 16.88 -15.04
N TRP A 110 9.13 16.24 -16.09
CA TRP A 110 9.64 14.87 -16.11
C TRP A 110 11.14 14.85 -15.80
N ARG A 111 11.54 14.19 -14.72
CA ARG A 111 12.94 14.19 -14.25
C ARG A 111 13.42 12.83 -13.80
N SER A 112 14.72 12.61 -13.92
CA SER A 112 15.37 11.42 -13.37
C SER A 112 15.51 11.51 -11.85
N LEU A 113 15.52 10.35 -11.19
CA LEU A 113 15.79 10.22 -9.75
C LEU A 113 17.13 9.52 -9.55
N LYS A 114 18.12 10.26 -9.07
CA LYS A 114 19.49 9.78 -8.86
C LYS A 114 19.71 9.41 -7.40
N SER A 115 20.24 8.25 -7.07
CA SER A 115 20.52 7.89 -5.67
C SER A 115 21.61 8.79 -5.07
N VAL A 116 21.41 9.23 -3.82
CA VAL A 116 22.43 9.97 -3.07
C VAL A 116 23.49 9.01 -2.53
N ALA A 117 23.10 7.91 -1.90
CA ALA A 117 24.04 6.89 -1.41
C ALA A 117 24.87 6.24 -2.53
N GLN A 118 24.32 6.18 -3.75
CA GLN A 118 25.04 5.67 -4.93
C GLN A 118 24.93 6.64 -6.11
N PRO A 119 25.84 7.63 -6.19
CA PRO A 119 25.78 8.69 -7.20
C PRO A 119 25.98 8.22 -8.66
N SER A 120 26.31 6.96 -8.91
CA SER A 120 26.33 6.40 -10.26
C SER A 120 24.98 5.80 -10.67
N MET A 121 24.01 5.72 -9.77
CA MET A 121 22.79 4.92 -9.93
C MET A 121 21.51 5.77 -9.96
N TYR A 122 20.55 5.34 -10.77
CA TYR A 122 19.28 6.01 -11.01
C TYR A 122 18.11 5.04 -10.87
N LEU A 123 16.97 5.51 -10.36
CA LEU A 123 15.73 4.74 -10.45
C LEU A 123 15.38 4.51 -11.92
N PHE A 124 15.00 3.28 -12.21
CA PHE A 124 14.81 2.77 -13.56
C PHE A 124 13.56 1.91 -13.63
N PHE A 125 12.68 2.20 -14.59
CA PHE A 125 11.53 1.37 -14.90
C PHE A 125 11.87 0.32 -15.95
N LYS A 126 11.69 -0.95 -15.58
CA LYS A 126 11.85 -2.11 -16.44
C LYS A 126 10.48 -2.54 -16.97
N SER A 127 10.19 -2.14 -18.20
CA SER A 127 8.86 -2.28 -18.83
C SER A 127 8.35 -3.72 -18.93
N ASN A 128 9.21 -4.67 -19.30
CA ASN A 128 8.87 -6.08 -19.44
C ASN A 128 8.53 -6.79 -18.11
N GLU A 129 8.95 -6.23 -16.97
CA GLU A 129 8.66 -6.77 -15.63
C GLU A 129 7.68 -5.91 -14.84
N ASN A 130 7.26 -4.77 -15.40
CA ASN A 130 6.46 -3.79 -14.72
C ASN A 130 7.07 -3.36 -13.35
N LYS A 131 8.40 -3.35 -13.25
CA LYS A 131 9.17 -3.19 -12.02
C LYS A 131 9.97 -1.90 -12.05
N VAL A 132 10.10 -1.24 -10.91
CA VAL A 132 11.11 -0.19 -10.71
C VAL A 132 12.31 -0.77 -9.95
N THR A 133 13.50 -0.54 -10.49
CA THR A 133 14.81 -0.96 -9.94
C THR A 133 15.77 0.21 -9.93
N ILE A 134 17.06 -0.04 -9.70
CA ILE A 134 18.11 0.96 -9.85
C ILE A 134 19.15 0.50 -10.90
N LYS A 135 19.67 1.42 -11.72
CA LYS A 135 20.62 1.16 -12.83
C LYS A 135 21.62 2.30 -13.01
N PRO A 136 22.80 2.05 -13.61
CA PRO A 136 23.85 3.07 -13.75
C PRO A 136 23.62 4.09 -14.89
N PHE A 137 22.45 4.09 -15.53
CA PHE A 137 22.15 4.96 -16.68
C PHE A 137 20.84 5.72 -16.45
N LYS A 138 20.84 7.00 -16.86
CA LYS A 138 19.67 7.88 -16.79
C LYS A 138 18.76 7.64 -18.00
N MET A 139 17.79 6.74 -17.86
CA MET A 139 16.82 6.44 -18.93
C MET A 139 15.37 6.71 -18.55
N THR A 140 15.00 6.48 -17.30
CA THR A 140 13.61 6.69 -16.85
C THR A 140 13.44 8.09 -16.29
N GLN A 141 12.42 8.79 -16.80
CA GLN A 141 11.95 10.03 -16.22
C GLN A 141 10.68 9.78 -15.42
N PHE A 142 10.52 10.55 -14.35
CA PHE A 142 9.40 10.48 -13.45
C PHE A 142 8.77 11.88 -13.31
N LYS A 143 7.47 11.91 -13.05
CA LYS A 143 6.73 13.13 -12.73
C LYS A 143 6.11 12.97 -11.35
N ILE A 144 6.23 14.01 -10.53
CA ILE A 144 5.53 14.09 -9.24
C ILE A 144 4.25 14.88 -9.48
N ASP A 145 3.14 14.17 -9.67
CA ASP A 145 1.84 14.79 -9.89
C ASP A 145 1.17 15.13 -8.55
N LYS A 146 1.21 16.43 -8.23
CA LYS A 146 0.62 17.02 -7.02
C LYS A 146 -0.87 17.38 -7.20
N LYS A 147 -1.42 17.32 -8.43
CA LYS A 147 -2.80 17.78 -8.73
C LYS A 147 -3.88 16.85 -8.19
N VAL A 148 -3.50 15.65 -7.75
CA VAL A 148 -4.41 14.57 -7.32
C VAL A 148 -5.25 14.93 -6.09
N LEU A 149 -4.92 16.01 -5.36
CA LEU A 149 -5.53 16.30 -4.05
C LEU A 149 -6.40 17.55 -4.00
N THR A 150 -6.45 18.37 -5.04
CA THR A 150 -7.20 19.65 -4.99
C THR A 150 -8.67 19.54 -5.36
N ARG A 151 -9.18 18.38 -5.79
CA ARG A 151 -10.62 18.19 -6.07
C ARG A 151 -11.02 16.72 -5.92
N THR A 152 -11.76 16.40 -4.85
CA THR A 152 -12.71 15.27 -4.82
C THR A 152 -12.14 13.83 -4.87
N SER A 153 -10.90 13.60 -4.45
CA SER A 153 -10.25 12.27 -4.57
C SER A 153 -10.27 11.42 -3.30
N LEU A 154 -10.49 11.98 -2.10
CA LEU A 154 -10.50 11.18 -0.87
C LEU A 154 -11.69 10.19 -0.82
N GLU A 155 -12.79 10.50 -1.54
CA GLU A 155 -13.99 9.66 -1.57
C GLU A 155 -13.96 8.55 -2.64
N ARG A 156 -13.10 8.64 -3.67
CA ARG A 156 -13.10 7.65 -4.77
C ARG A 156 -12.24 6.41 -4.53
N TYR A 157 -11.39 6.42 -3.50
CA TYR A 157 -10.56 5.26 -3.14
C TYR A 157 -11.20 4.34 -2.09
N CYS A 158 -12.39 4.69 -1.59
CA CYS A 158 -13.30 3.78 -0.91
C CYS A 158 -14.61 3.70 -1.70
N THR A 159 -14.65 2.93 -2.79
CA THR A 159 -15.94 2.50 -3.31
C THR A 159 -16.58 1.56 -2.26
N PRO A 160 -17.78 1.87 -1.73
CA PRO A 160 -18.51 0.89 -0.96
C PRO A 160 -18.98 -0.18 -1.95
N TYR A 161 -18.31 -1.33 -1.97
CA TYR A 161 -18.87 -2.51 -2.63
C TYR A 161 -20.24 -2.78 -2.02
N LYS A 162 -21.29 -2.77 -2.86
CA LYS A 162 -22.66 -3.12 -2.47
C LYS A 162 -22.63 -4.42 -1.66
N LEU A 163 -22.98 -4.32 -0.38
CA LEU A 163 -23.19 -5.46 0.51
C LEU A 163 -24.26 -6.36 -0.10
N LYS A 164 -23.86 -7.49 -0.68
CA LYS A 164 -24.79 -8.60 -0.91
C LYS A 164 -25.04 -9.26 0.45
N MET A 165 -26.16 -8.93 1.07
CA MET A 165 -26.66 -9.71 2.20
C MET A 165 -26.98 -11.12 1.69
N THR A 166 -26.39 -12.14 2.30
CA THR A 166 -26.75 -13.53 2.04
C THR A 166 -27.03 -14.18 3.38
N THR A 167 -28.31 -14.43 3.65
CA THR A 167 -28.77 -15.14 4.84
C THR A 167 -28.38 -16.61 4.71
N GLN A 168 -27.49 -17.10 5.57
CA GLN A 168 -27.19 -18.53 5.66
C GLN A 168 -27.81 -19.11 6.94
N ARG A 169 -28.67 -20.12 6.77
CA ARG A 169 -29.14 -20.97 7.87
C ARG A 169 -28.03 -21.93 8.26
N VAL A 170 -27.63 -21.94 9.52
CA VAL A 170 -26.68 -22.92 10.06
C VAL A 170 -27.41 -23.70 11.15
N SER A 171 -27.55 -25.01 10.94
CA SER A 171 -28.05 -25.95 11.94
C SER A 171 -26.87 -26.50 12.73
N PHE A 172 -26.94 -26.43 14.06
CA PHE A 172 -25.98 -27.07 14.95
C PHE A 172 -26.62 -28.33 15.53
N VAL A 173 -25.88 -29.44 15.50
CA VAL A 173 -26.24 -30.67 16.22
C VAL A 173 -25.32 -30.72 17.44
N SER A 174 -25.89 -30.60 18.64
CA SER A 174 -25.15 -30.83 19.88
C SER A 174 -24.93 -32.34 20.06
N LEU A 175 -23.69 -32.75 20.30
CA LEU A 175 -23.34 -34.10 20.72
C LEU A 175 -23.21 -34.11 22.25
N ASP A 176 -24.33 -33.93 22.95
CA ASP A 176 -24.44 -34.31 24.36
C ASP A 176 -25.26 -35.59 24.44
N SER A 177 -24.61 -36.66 24.88
CA SER A 177 -25.24 -37.93 25.20
C SER A 177 -26.20 -37.73 26.37
N ASN A 178 -27.49 -37.55 26.09
CA ASN A 178 -28.63 -38.17 26.78
C ASN A 178 -29.99 -37.50 26.51
N HIS A 179 -30.07 -36.39 25.75
CA HIS A 179 -31.35 -35.76 25.41
C HIS A 179 -31.45 -35.44 23.92
N GLY A 180 -32.65 -35.66 23.35
CA GLY A 180 -32.92 -35.58 21.91
C GLY A 180 -32.57 -34.24 21.26
N PRO A 181 -32.57 -34.18 19.91
CA PRO A 181 -32.01 -33.05 19.16
C PRO A 181 -32.74 -31.74 19.47
N SER A 182 -32.03 -30.78 20.09
CA SER A 182 -32.52 -29.41 20.22
C SER A 182 -32.17 -28.60 18.97
N PHE A 183 -33.17 -28.00 18.32
CA PHE A 183 -32.95 -27.10 17.19
C PHE A 183 -32.69 -25.68 17.70
N CYS A 184 -31.47 -25.18 17.48
CA CYS A 184 -31.13 -23.77 17.68
C CYS A 184 -31.08 -23.07 16.31
N GLU A 185 -31.91 -22.04 16.11
CA GLU A 185 -31.88 -21.20 14.92
C GLU A 185 -31.04 -19.95 15.22
N ALA A 186 -29.88 -19.83 14.57
CA ALA A 186 -29.02 -18.65 14.69
C ALA A 186 -29.06 -17.86 13.39
N THR A 187 -29.37 -16.55 13.49
CA THR A 187 -29.20 -15.64 12.36
C THR A 187 -27.77 -15.12 12.38
N VAL A 188 -26.93 -15.61 11.47
CA VAL A 188 -25.52 -15.23 11.40
C VAL A 188 -25.31 -14.17 10.32
N LEU A 189 -24.91 -12.97 10.74
CA LEU A 189 -24.42 -11.95 9.84
C LEU A 189 -22.97 -12.26 9.48
N SER A 190 -22.78 -12.76 8.26
CA SER A 190 -21.47 -13.07 7.70
C SER A 190 -21.06 -11.97 6.73
N THR A 191 -20.24 -11.03 7.20
CA THR A 191 -19.55 -10.10 6.31
C THR A 191 -18.32 -10.80 5.73
N LYS A 192 -18.42 -11.31 4.50
CA LYS A 192 -17.22 -11.71 3.75
C LYS A 192 -16.47 -10.45 3.31
N SER A 193 -15.43 -10.06 4.04
CA SER A 193 -14.46 -9.11 3.51
C SER A 193 -13.67 -9.77 2.39
N ALA A 194 -13.61 -9.16 1.21
CA ALA A 194 -12.75 -9.62 0.11
C ALA A 194 -11.25 -9.29 0.34
N CYS A 195 -10.85 -8.97 1.57
CA CYS A 195 -9.45 -8.93 1.98
C CYS A 195 -9.09 -10.29 2.60
N ARG A 196 -8.16 -11.02 1.97
CA ARG A 196 -7.67 -12.34 2.41
C ARG A 196 -6.95 -12.35 3.78
N HIS A 197 -6.96 -11.24 4.53
CA HIS A 197 -6.19 -11.05 5.77
C HIS A 197 -6.98 -10.51 6.96
N LYS A 198 -8.32 -10.49 6.93
CA LYS A 198 -9.08 -10.34 8.19
C LYS A 198 -9.69 -11.68 8.58
N ARG A 199 -9.42 -12.10 9.83
CA ARG A 199 -10.16 -13.18 10.49
C ARG A 199 -11.65 -12.86 10.33
N LYS A 200 -12.44 -13.86 9.94
CA LYS A 200 -13.91 -13.77 9.96
C LYS A 200 -14.31 -13.34 11.38
N THR A 201 -14.84 -12.13 11.51
CA THR A 201 -15.57 -11.72 12.71
C THR A 201 -17.02 -12.08 12.46
N MET A 202 -17.50 -13.14 13.11
CA MET A 202 -18.92 -13.44 13.16
C MET A 202 -19.52 -12.58 14.27
N LYS A 203 -20.47 -11.72 13.91
CA LYS A 203 -21.31 -11.02 14.89
C LYS A 203 -22.65 -11.75 14.91
N ILE A 204 -22.97 -12.38 16.04
CA ILE A 204 -24.27 -13.02 16.25
C ILE A 204 -25.17 -11.92 16.80
N GLU A 205 -26.19 -11.51 16.05
CA GLU A 205 -27.07 -10.41 16.46
C GLU A 205 -28.33 -10.89 17.19
N ALA A 206 -28.74 -12.15 17.02
CA ALA A 206 -29.88 -12.68 17.76
C ALA A 206 -29.80 -14.21 17.91
N PHE A 207 -30.07 -14.67 19.12
CA PHE A 207 -30.29 -16.07 19.47
C PHE A 207 -31.78 -16.24 19.83
N LYS A 208 -32.52 -17.05 19.07
CA LYS A 208 -33.87 -17.48 19.49
C LYS A 208 -33.81 -18.99 19.71
N CYS A 209 -33.98 -19.38 20.97
CA CYS A 209 -34.05 -20.77 21.38
C CYS A 209 -35.51 -21.11 21.67
N SER A 210 -36.16 -21.85 20.78
CA SER A 210 -37.51 -22.37 21.02
C SER A 210 -37.42 -23.84 21.40
N ARG A 211 -37.77 -24.16 22.66
CA ARG A 211 -37.95 -25.55 23.09
C ARG A 211 -39.27 -26.06 22.53
N THR A 212 -39.22 -26.94 21.54
CA THR A 212 -40.35 -27.83 21.26
C THR A 212 -40.38 -28.91 22.33
N LYS A 213 -41.40 -28.88 23.19
CA LYS A 213 -41.78 -30.09 23.93
C LYS A 213 -42.29 -31.09 22.88
N GLY A 214 -41.59 -32.21 22.74
CA GLY A 214 -42.09 -33.32 21.94
C GLY A 214 -43.37 -33.90 22.55
N PRO A 215 -44.20 -34.57 21.74
CA PRO A 215 -45.42 -35.25 22.18
C PRO A 215 -45.14 -36.37 23.19
#